data_AF-A0A444RWY2-F1
#
_entry.id   AF-A0A444RWY2-F1
#
_cell.length_a   1.000
_cell.length_b   1.000
_cell.length_c   1.000
_cell.angle_alpha   90.00
_cell.angle_beta   90.00
_cell.angle_gamma   90.00
#
_symmetry.space_group_name_H-M   'P 1'
#
loop_
_entity.id
_entity.type
_entity.pdbx_description
1 polymer ?
#
loop_
_entity_poly.entity_id
_entity_poly.type
_entity_poly.pdbx_seq_one_letter_code
_entity_poly.pdbx_strand_id
1 'polypeptide(L)'
;MAGLPTPEQLKPTAHDKLTLEAWSQGFMIGALIIMLGITLANMRKGVLLHKLIFIELILAVPNGFFIFFEPPVYGWFLSSTVILLLASWTLHNVIAWMKSKPFLGRRGNLIYIGSVILVQPYWILEVYANFAFFNTPNSRLFVTTRPFEAVFRDPWWIFTIVNLFWNIKFRYELDFATVQPRAQVSLLDATAPVLPYA
;
A
#
# COMPACT_ATOMS: atom_id res chain seq x y z
N MET A 1 22.41 29.84 12.97
CA MET A 1 22.50 28.39 12.65
C MET A 1 21.63 27.67 13.65
N ALA A 2 20.38 27.34 13.30
CA ALA A 2 19.52 26.58 14.20
C ALA A 2 20.12 25.17 14.34
N GLY A 3 20.34 24.73 15.58
CA GLY A 3 20.87 23.40 15.87
C GLY A 3 19.99 22.34 15.20
N LEU A 4 20.63 21.37 14.53
CA LEU A 4 19.92 20.23 13.96
C LEU A 4 19.26 19.47 15.12
N PRO A 5 17.98 19.09 15.00
CA PRO A 5 17.29 18.39 16.07
C PRO A 5 18.03 17.10 16.39
N THR A 6 18.27 16.84 17.67
CA THR A 6 18.87 15.57 18.11
C THR A 6 17.87 14.43 17.87
N PRO A 7 18.32 13.17 17.73
CA PRO A 7 17.41 12.03 17.52
C PRO A 7 16.29 11.91 18.58
N GLU A 8 16.55 12.39 19.80
CA GLU A 8 15.58 12.47 20.90
C GLU A 8 14.44 13.47 20.65
N GLN A 9 14.66 14.49 19.81
CA GLN A 9 13.67 15.52 19.46
C GLN A 9 12.80 15.15 18.25
N LEU A 10 13.06 14.02 17.58
CA LEU A 10 12.36 13.63 16.35
C LEU A 10 11.02 12.93 16.61
N LYS A 11 10.87 12.22 17.73
CA LYS A 11 9.57 11.69 18.17
C LYS A 11 8.75 12.83 18.76
N PRO A 12 7.47 13.02 18.39
CA PRO A 12 6.67 14.07 18.99
C PRO A 12 6.41 13.79 20.48
N THR A 13 6.83 14.72 21.33
CA THR A 13 6.63 14.65 22.79
C THR A 13 5.41 15.46 23.24
N ALA A 14 4.98 16.43 22.45
CA ALA A 14 3.77 17.21 22.72
C ALA A 14 2.53 16.31 22.61
N HIS A 15 1.67 16.34 23.64
CA HIS A 15 0.49 15.49 23.75
C HIS A 15 -0.37 15.49 22.49
N ASP A 16 -0.72 16.66 21.94
CA ASP A 16 -1.58 16.77 20.76
C ASP A 16 -0.97 16.09 19.52
N LYS A 17 0.34 16.26 19.31
CA LYS A 17 1.05 15.67 18.16
C LYS A 17 1.19 14.16 18.32
N LEU A 18 1.51 13.71 19.52
CA LEU A 18 1.62 12.29 19.84
C LEU A 18 0.27 11.58 19.70
N THR A 19 -0.82 12.19 20.18
CA THR A 19 -2.18 11.65 20.02
C THR A 19 -2.56 11.56 18.55
N LEU A 20 -2.32 12.62 17.76
CA LEU A 20 -2.63 12.61 16.33
C LEU A 20 -1.87 11.50 15.59
N GLU A 21 -0.57 11.37 15.86
CA GLU A 21 0.26 10.35 15.23
C GLU A 21 -0.17 8.94 15.64
N ALA A 22 -0.37 8.69 16.93
CA ALA A 22 -0.84 7.39 17.44
C ALA A 22 -2.20 6.98 16.84
N TRP A 23 -3.17 7.90 16.75
CA TRP A 23 -4.44 7.63 16.10
C TRP A 23 -4.30 7.34 14.60
N SER A 24 -3.47 8.11 13.89
CA SER A 24 -3.23 7.91 12.46
C SER A 24 -2.62 6.54 12.16
N GLN A 25 -1.63 6.12 12.97
CA GLN A 25 -0.98 4.82 12.84
C GLN A 25 -1.95 3.68 13.21
N GLY A 26 -2.72 3.87 14.28
CA GLY A 26 -3.74 2.90 14.71
C GLY A 26 -4.80 2.66 13.63
N PHE A 27 -5.32 3.72 13.00
CA PHE A 27 -6.27 3.61 11.90
C PHE A 27 -5.66 2.91 10.68
N MET A 28 -4.43 3.29 10.30
CA MET A 28 -3.74 2.69 9.16
C MET A 28 -3.47 1.19 9.36
N ILE A 29 -2.92 0.80 10.51
CA ILE A 29 -2.68 -0.62 10.84
C ILE A 29 -3.99 -1.39 10.92
N GLY A 30 -5.02 -0.81 11.56
CA GLY A 30 -6.34 -1.42 11.65
C GLY A 30 -6.92 -1.74 10.27
N ALA A 31 -6.84 -0.79 9.34
CA ALA A 31 -7.27 -1.00 7.96
C ALA A 31 -6.47 -2.12 7.25
N LEU A 32 -5.15 -2.16 7.43
CA LEU A 32 -4.30 -3.21 6.86
C LEU A 32 -4.68 -4.60 7.40
N ILE A 33 -4.93 -4.73 8.71
CA ILE A 33 -5.34 -6.00 9.33
C ILE A 33 -6.69 -6.47 8.79
N ILE A 34 -7.66 -5.57 8.64
CA ILE A 34 -8.97 -5.90 8.06
C ILE A 34 -8.81 -6.37 6.61
N MET A 35 -8.03 -5.65 5.79
CA MET A 35 -7.76 -6.05 4.41
C MET A 35 -7.02 -7.39 4.32
N LEU A 36 -6.13 -7.66 5.28
CA LEU A 36 -5.44 -8.94 5.40
C LEU A 36 -6.44 -10.07 5.67
N GLY A 37 -7.38 -9.86 6.60
CA GLY A 37 -8.45 -10.81 6.92
C GLY A 37 -9.36 -11.08 5.71
N ILE A 38 -9.77 -10.04 4.99
CA ILE A 38 -10.58 -10.18 3.76
C ILE A 38 -9.82 -10.95 2.68
N THR A 39 -8.52 -10.66 2.51
CA THR A 39 -7.68 -11.34 1.52
C THR A 39 -7.51 -12.83 1.84
N LEU A 40 -7.35 -13.17 3.11
CA LEU A 40 -7.31 -14.55 3.59
C LEU A 40 -8.62 -15.28 3.36
N ALA A 41 -9.74 -14.69 3.78
CA ALA A 41 -11.07 -15.29 3.62
C ALA A 41 -11.42 -15.56 2.15
N ASN A 42 -10.98 -14.68 1.25
CA ASN A 42 -11.24 -14.78 -0.19
C ASN A 42 -10.15 -15.53 -0.97
N MET A 43 -9.14 -16.12 -0.29
CA MET A 43 -8.02 -16.75 -0.97
C MET A 43 -8.44 -18.05 -1.65
N ARG A 44 -8.30 -18.10 -2.98
CA ARG A 44 -8.58 -19.31 -3.78
C ARG A 44 -7.30 -20.11 -4.07
N LYS A 45 -7.38 -21.43 -3.96
CA LYS A 45 -6.28 -22.34 -4.31
C LYS A 45 -5.92 -22.17 -5.79
N GLY A 46 -4.63 -21.98 -6.08
CA GLY A 46 -4.10 -21.83 -7.45
C GLY A 46 -4.03 -20.39 -7.99
N VAL A 47 -4.59 -19.39 -7.31
CA VAL A 47 -4.52 -17.99 -7.77
C VAL A 47 -3.36 -17.26 -7.10
N LEU A 48 -2.31 -16.96 -7.86
CA LEU A 48 -1.10 -16.29 -7.35
C LEU A 48 -1.40 -14.86 -6.83
N LEU A 49 -2.32 -14.14 -7.45
CA LEU A 49 -2.60 -12.74 -7.14
C LEU A 49 -2.96 -12.50 -5.65
N HIS A 50 -3.82 -13.34 -5.08
CA HIS A 50 -4.22 -13.21 -3.67
C HIS A 50 -3.05 -13.45 -2.71
N LYS A 51 -2.15 -14.37 -3.06
CA LYS A 51 -0.95 -14.66 -2.26
C LYS A 51 0.01 -13.47 -2.27
N LEU A 52 0.17 -12.81 -3.42
CA LEU A 52 1.02 -11.62 -3.53
C LEU A 52 0.43 -10.43 -2.76
N ILE A 53 -0.88 -10.19 -2.87
CA ILE A 53 -1.57 -9.14 -2.09
C ILE A 53 -1.42 -9.41 -0.59
N PHE A 54 -1.55 -10.66 -0.16
CA PHE A 54 -1.37 -11.03 1.23
C PHE A 54 0.05 -10.74 1.74
N ILE A 55 1.08 -11.08 0.96
CA ILE A 55 2.48 -10.80 1.29
C ILE A 55 2.74 -9.29 1.32
N GLU A 56 2.22 -8.55 0.35
CA GLU A 56 2.31 -7.08 0.29
C GLU A 56 1.79 -6.44 1.59
N LEU A 57 0.61 -6.85 2.03
CA LEU A 57 0.00 -6.34 3.26
C LEU A 57 0.84 -6.68 4.49
N ILE A 58 1.36 -7.91 4.60
CA ILE A 58 2.23 -8.30 5.73
C ILE A 58 3.51 -7.47 5.76
N LEU A 59 4.12 -7.18 4.61
CA LEU A 59 5.35 -6.38 4.55
C LEU A 59 5.13 -4.92 4.97
N ALA A 60 3.95 -4.35 4.76
CA ALA A 60 3.63 -2.98 5.16
C ALA A 60 3.34 -2.83 6.66
N VAL A 61 2.75 -3.85 7.30
CA VAL A 61 2.26 -3.80 8.69
C VAL A 61 3.33 -3.38 9.71
N PRO A 62 4.56 -3.93 9.72
CA PRO A 62 5.58 -3.59 10.71
C PRO A 62 5.89 -2.10 10.79
N ASN A 63 5.84 -1.38 9.66
CA ASN A 63 6.20 0.03 9.65
C ASN A 63 5.25 0.87 10.52
N GLY A 64 3.95 0.55 10.59
CA GLY A 64 3.00 1.34 11.39
C GLY A 64 3.23 1.32 12.92
N PHE A 65 4.08 0.43 13.43
CA PHE A 65 4.29 0.27 14.88
C PHE A 65 5.40 1.15 15.45
N PHE A 66 6.05 2.00 14.65
CA PHE A 66 7.21 2.77 15.09
C PHE A 66 6.93 3.65 16.33
N ILE A 67 5.69 4.14 16.48
CA ILE A 67 5.31 5.10 17.52
C ILE A 67 5.37 4.53 18.95
N PHE A 68 5.32 3.20 19.08
CA PHE A 68 5.38 2.52 20.39
C PHE A 68 6.78 2.54 21.02
N PHE A 69 7.83 2.85 20.25
CA PHE A 69 9.20 2.82 20.74
C PHE A 69 9.66 4.22 21.17
N GLU A 70 10.56 4.27 22.16
CA GLU A 70 11.26 5.49 22.55
C GLU A 70 12.59 5.64 21.81
N PRO A 71 13.11 6.86 21.59
CA PRO A 71 14.47 7.06 21.13
C PRO A 71 15.49 6.36 22.05
N PRO A 72 16.55 5.72 21.51
CA PRO A 72 16.94 5.67 20.10
C PRO A 72 16.24 4.55 19.29
N VAL A 73 15.56 3.60 19.94
CA VAL A 73 14.92 2.44 19.28
C VAL A 73 13.89 2.88 18.22
N TYR A 74 13.19 3.99 18.48
CA TYR A 74 12.30 4.66 17.54
C TYR A 74 12.91 4.83 16.15
N GLY A 75 14.10 5.44 16.05
CA GLY A 75 14.75 5.75 14.78
C GLY A 75 15.23 4.50 14.05
N TRP A 76 15.79 3.54 14.78
CA TRP A 76 16.26 2.27 14.23
C TRP A 76 15.11 1.39 13.71
N PHE A 77 14.03 1.28 14.48
CA PHE A 77 12.85 0.51 14.08
C PHE A 77 12.17 1.14 12.85
N LEU A 78 11.96 2.46 12.85
CA LEU A 78 11.40 3.18 11.71
C LEU A 78 12.24 2.95 10.45
N SER A 79 13.56 3.17 10.54
CA SER A 79 14.47 3.03 9.40
C SER A 79 14.52 1.60 8.86
N SER A 80 14.50 0.60 9.75
CA SER A 80 14.56 -0.81 9.36
C SER A 80 13.27 -1.28 8.70
N THR A 81 12.12 -0.86 9.22
CA THR A 81 10.81 -1.24 8.68
C THR A 81 10.44 -0.50 7.40
N VAL A 82 11.03 0.67 7.12
CA VAL A 82 10.90 1.37 5.81
C VAL A 82 11.39 0.49 4.66
N ILE A 83 12.38 -0.37 4.86
CA ILE A 83 12.84 -1.33 3.84
C ILE A 83 11.72 -2.32 3.49
N LEU A 84 11.01 -2.83 4.49
CA LEU A 84 9.87 -3.73 4.28
C LEU A 84 8.70 -3.00 3.63
N LEU A 85 8.44 -1.75 4.02
CA LEU A 85 7.44 -0.90 3.38
C LEU A 85 7.75 -0.65 1.91
N LEU A 86 9.01 -0.41 1.56
CA LEU A 86 9.44 -0.21 0.18
C LEU A 86 9.34 -1.52 -0.64
N ALA A 87 9.66 -2.65 -0.02
CA ALA A 87 9.45 -3.96 -0.64
C ALA A 87 7.94 -4.20 -0.90
N SER A 88 7.08 -3.84 0.05
CA SER A 88 5.62 -3.83 -0.12
C SER A 88 5.19 -2.91 -1.25
N TRP A 89 5.69 -1.68 -1.32
CA TRP A 89 5.38 -0.72 -2.38
C TRP A 89 5.79 -1.23 -3.78
N THR A 90 6.97 -1.87 -3.88
CA THR A 90 7.42 -2.46 -5.14
C THR A 90 6.52 -3.64 -5.53
N LEU A 91 6.14 -4.49 -4.58
CA LEU A 91 5.23 -5.60 -4.81
C LEU A 91 3.82 -5.12 -5.22
N HIS A 92 3.31 -4.07 -4.58
CA HIS A 92 2.05 -3.42 -4.94
C HIS A 92 2.05 -2.98 -6.40
N ASN A 93 3.14 -2.36 -6.87
CA ASN A 93 3.28 -1.96 -8.26
C ASN A 93 3.33 -3.14 -9.24
N VAL A 94 3.94 -4.26 -8.83
CA VAL A 94 3.92 -5.51 -9.62
C VAL A 94 2.51 -6.11 -9.66
N ILE A 95 1.74 -6.05 -8.57
CA ILE A 95 0.35 -6.52 -8.52
C ILE A 95 -0.55 -5.64 -9.41
N ALA A 96 -0.39 -4.32 -9.32
CA ALA A 96 -1.08 -3.35 -10.17
C ALA A 96 -0.76 -3.56 -11.66
N TRP A 97 0.51 -3.85 -11.96
CA TRP A 97 0.93 -4.28 -13.28
C TRP A 97 0.25 -5.58 -13.71
N MET A 98 0.25 -6.63 -12.88
CA MET A 98 -0.39 -7.91 -13.23
C MET A 98 -1.88 -7.77 -13.53
N LYS A 99 -2.59 -6.89 -12.79
CA LYS A 99 -4.00 -6.58 -13.02
C LYS A 99 -4.22 -5.81 -14.33
N SER A 100 -3.32 -4.89 -14.68
CA SER A 100 -3.43 -4.06 -15.90
C SER A 100 -2.84 -4.73 -17.15
N LYS A 101 -1.92 -5.68 -16.99
CA LYS A 101 -1.18 -6.42 -18.03
C LYS A 101 -2.05 -6.92 -19.18
N PRO A 102 -3.21 -7.58 -18.99
CA PRO A 102 -4.03 -8.07 -20.10
C PRO A 102 -4.59 -6.94 -20.99
N PHE A 103 -4.67 -5.72 -20.47
CA PHE A 103 -5.18 -4.56 -21.20
C PHE A 103 -4.08 -3.73 -21.86
N LEU A 104 -2.81 -3.98 -21.52
CA LEU A 104 -1.66 -3.25 -22.04
C LEU A 104 -1.03 -3.98 -23.23
N GLY A 105 -0.78 -3.26 -24.33
CA GLY A 105 0.04 -3.78 -25.43
C GLY A 105 1.50 -4.00 -25.01
N ARG A 106 2.28 -4.70 -25.85
CA ARG A 106 3.70 -5.04 -25.56
C ARG A 106 4.56 -3.84 -25.16
N ARG A 107 4.37 -2.69 -25.82
CA ARG A 107 5.11 -1.44 -25.52
C ARG A 107 4.69 -0.84 -24.18
N GLY A 108 3.39 -0.76 -23.90
CA GLY A 108 2.87 -0.24 -22.62
C GLY A 108 3.30 -1.07 -21.43
N ASN A 109 3.36 -2.38 -21.59
CA ASN A 109 3.87 -3.31 -20.58
C ASN A 109 5.36 -3.02 -20.25
N LEU A 110 6.21 -2.86 -21.27
CA LEU A 110 7.62 -2.54 -21.08
C LEU A 110 7.82 -1.15 -20.45
N ILE A 111 7.03 -0.15 -20.83
CA ILE A 111 7.10 1.20 -20.24
C ILE A 111 6.69 1.16 -18.77
N TYR A 112 5.61 0.44 -18.43
CA TYR A 112 5.15 0.31 -17.05
C TYR A 112 6.25 -0.27 -16.16
N ILE A 113 6.76 -1.46 -16.49
CA ILE A 113 7.78 -2.11 -15.66
C ILE A 113 9.12 -1.37 -15.72
N GLY A 114 9.49 -0.84 -16.89
CA GLY A 114 10.69 -0.02 -17.05
C GLY A 114 10.67 1.20 -16.13
N SER A 115 9.55 1.91 -16.04
CA SER A 115 9.40 3.04 -15.12
C SER A 115 9.47 2.63 -13.64
N VAL A 116 8.88 1.49 -13.24
CA VAL A 116 8.99 0.95 -11.86
C VAL A 116 10.44 0.60 -11.51
N ILE A 117 11.25 0.14 -12.48
CA ILE A 117 12.67 -0.16 -12.27
C ILE A 117 13.47 1.14 -12.16
N LEU A 118 13.19 2.13 -13.01
CA LEU A 118 13.91 3.41 -13.04
C LEU A 118 13.76 4.22 -11.75
N VAL A 119 12.70 3.99 -10.96
CA VAL A 119 12.50 4.67 -9.68
C VAL A 119 13.25 4.02 -8.50
N GLN A 120 13.75 2.79 -8.66
CA GLN A 120 14.44 2.08 -7.58
C GLN A 120 15.67 2.83 -7.02
N PRO A 121 16.51 3.49 -7.83
CA PRO A 121 17.62 4.29 -7.32
C PRO A 121 17.18 5.44 -6.40
N TYR A 122 16.05 6.10 -6.71
CA TYR A 122 15.48 7.13 -5.84
C TYR A 122 15.12 6.55 -4.48
N TRP A 123 14.45 5.39 -4.45
CA TRP A 123 14.04 4.77 -3.20
C TRP A 123 15.20 4.25 -2.35
N ILE A 124 16.28 3.76 -2.98
CA ILE A 124 17.51 3.40 -2.25
C ILE A 124 18.12 4.64 -1.57
N LEU A 125 18.16 5.77 -2.28
CA LEU A 125 18.63 7.03 -1.72
C LEU A 125 17.73 7.50 -0.57
N GLU A 126 16.41 7.34 -0.70
CA GLU A 126 15.45 7.73 0.33
C GLU A 126 15.56 6.87 1.60
N VAL A 127 15.83 5.57 1.47
CA VAL A 127 16.12 4.68 2.63
C VAL A 127 17.36 5.17 3.39
N TYR A 128 18.42 5.53 2.67
CA TYR A 128 19.62 6.10 3.30
C TYR A 128 19.34 7.46 3.95
N ALA A 129 18.61 8.34 3.25
CA ALA A 129 18.25 9.66 3.77
C ALA A 129 17.38 9.56 5.03
N ASN A 130 16.43 8.62 5.06
CA ASN A 130 15.62 8.31 6.25
C ASN A 130 16.48 7.83 7.41
N PHE A 131 17.36 6.85 7.17
CA PHE A 131 18.28 6.36 8.19
C PHE A 131 19.18 7.47 8.75
N ALA A 132 19.77 8.28 7.87
CA ALA A 132 20.62 9.41 8.25
C ALA A 132 19.83 10.46 9.05
N PHE A 133 18.60 10.75 8.67
CA PHE A 133 17.75 11.72 9.37
C PHE A 133 17.39 11.28 10.79
N PHE A 134 17.04 10.00 11.00
CA PHE A 134 16.57 9.51 12.30
C PHE A 134 17.68 9.02 13.24
N ASN A 135 18.85 8.65 12.72
CA ASN A 135 19.93 8.04 13.52
C ASN A 135 21.22 8.87 13.52
N THR A 136 21.32 9.93 12.71
CA THR A 136 22.50 10.80 12.64
C THR A 136 22.11 12.27 12.65
N PRO A 137 23.04 13.21 12.89
CA PRO A 137 22.75 14.64 12.80
C PRO A 137 22.45 15.14 11.38
N ASN A 138 22.58 14.31 10.33
CA ASN A 138 22.47 14.74 8.94
C ASN A 138 21.03 14.76 8.44
N SER A 139 20.41 15.94 8.38
CA SER A 139 19.04 16.12 7.92
C SER A 139 18.90 16.67 6.49
N ARG A 140 19.99 17.15 5.88
CA ARG A 140 19.94 17.91 4.63
C ARG A 140 19.37 17.09 3.48
N LEU A 141 19.82 15.85 3.34
CA LEU A 141 19.41 14.97 2.24
C LEU A 141 17.90 14.69 2.28
N PHE A 142 17.40 14.28 3.44
CA PHE A 142 15.98 13.96 3.62
C PHE A 142 15.06 15.15 3.34
N VAL A 143 15.40 16.34 3.83
CA VAL A 143 14.58 17.55 3.58
C VAL A 143 14.57 17.93 2.09
N THR A 144 15.68 17.71 1.38
CA THR A 144 15.77 18.04 -0.05
C THR A 144 15.08 17.04 -0.96
N THR A 145 15.00 15.75 -0.59
CA THR A 145 14.45 14.69 -1.45
C THR A 145 12.94 14.53 -1.25
N ARG A 146 12.43 14.85 -0.06
CA ARG A 146 11.01 14.67 0.31
C ARG A 146 9.98 15.31 -0.63
N PRO A 147 10.17 16.52 -1.21
CA PRO A 147 9.21 17.06 -2.18
C PRO A 147 9.02 16.19 -3.43
N PHE A 148 10.01 15.37 -3.78
CA PHE A 148 9.94 14.47 -4.93
C PHE A 148 9.23 13.15 -4.60
N GLU A 149 9.00 12.83 -3.33
CA GLU A 149 8.41 11.57 -2.89
C GLU A 149 7.06 11.30 -3.57
N ALA A 150 6.18 12.30 -3.64
CA ALA A 150 4.88 12.14 -4.29
C ALA A 150 5.02 11.76 -5.77
N VAL A 151 5.96 12.39 -6.49
CA VAL A 151 6.20 12.12 -7.92
C VAL A 151 6.76 10.73 -8.14
N PHE A 152 7.60 10.22 -7.24
CA PHE A 152 8.20 8.89 -7.35
C PHE A 152 7.36 7.77 -6.72
N ARG A 153 6.27 8.11 -6.04
CA ARG A 153 5.35 7.16 -5.40
C ARG A 153 4.05 6.97 -6.17
N ASP A 154 3.46 8.08 -6.63
CA ASP A 154 2.05 8.13 -7.01
C ASP A 154 1.67 7.82 -8.48
N PRO A 155 2.53 7.99 -9.50
CA PRO A 155 2.12 7.85 -10.90
C PRO A 155 1.50 6.50 -11.29
N TRP A 156 2.02 5.38 -10.75
CA TRP A 156 1.58 4.03 -11.14
C TRP A 156 0.19 3.68 -10.62
N TRP A 157 -0.18 4.10 -9.41
CA TRP A 157 -1.52 3.84 -8.89
C TRP A 157 -2.55 4.68 -9.64
N ILE A 158 -2.25 5.95 -9.93
CA ILE A 158 -3.11 6.83 -10.74
C ILE A 158 -3.34 6.20 -12.12
N PHE A 159 -2.26 5.81 -12.79
CA PHE A 159 -2.35 5.15 -14.09
C PHE A 159 -3.19 3.87 -14.04
N THR A 160 -2.94 3.00 -13.06
CA THR A 160 -3.62 1.71 -12.95
C THR A 160 -5.12 1.89 -12.71
N ILE A 161 -5.48 2.83 -11.83
CA ILE A 161 -6.89 3.18 -11.57
C ILE A 161 -7.55 3.66 -12.86
N VAL A 162 -7.00 4.69 -13.50
CA VAL A 162 -7.57 5.27 -14.72
C VAL A 162 -7.68 4.21 -15.82
N ASN A 163 -6.65 3.38 -16.01
CA ASN A 163 -6.66 2.33 -17.01
C ASN A 163 -7.74 1.27 -16.72
N LEU A 164 -7.89 0.82 -15.47
CA LEU A 164 -8.91 -0.17 -15.13
C LEU A 164 -10.32 0.40 -15.29
N PHE A 165 -10.59 1.63 -14.82
CA PHE A 165 -11.89 2.29 -15.01
C PHE A 165 -12.23 2.50 -16.48
N TRP A 166 -11.26 2.94 -17.28
CA TRP A 166 -11.43 3.09 -18.73
C TRP A 166 -11.80 1.75 -19.38
N ASN A 167 -11.08 0.68 -19.07
CA ASN A 167 -11.37 -0.64 -19.66
C ASN A 167 -12.72 -1.20 -19.18
N ILE A 168 -13.12 -1.00 -17.92
CA ILE A 168 -14.44 -1.43 -17.43
C ILE A 168 -15.56 -0.69 -18.20
N LYS A 169 -15.46 0.62 -18.33
CA LYS A 169 -16.47 1.43 -19.01
C LYS A 169 -16.61 1.08 -20.49
N PHE A 170 -15.49 0.95 -21.21
CA PHE A 170 -15.51 0.84 -22.67
C PHE A 170 -15.50 -0.60 -23.20
N ARG A 171 -15.03 -1.60 -22.42
CA ARG A 171 -14.97 -2.99 -22.89
C ARG A 171 -16.03 -3.90 -22.29
N TYR A 172 -16.54 -3.56 -21.11
CA TYR A 172 -17.52 -4.41 -20.42
C TYR A 172 -18.95 -3.85 -20.46
N GLU A 173 -19.16 -2.68 -21.08
CA GLU A 173 -20.48 -1.99 -21.18
C GLU A 173 -21.24 -1.93 -19.84
N LEU A 174 -20.51 -2.00 -18.73
CA LEU A 174 -21.07 -1.89 -17.39
C LEU A 174 -21.25 -0.42 -17.10
N ASP A 175 -22.46 0.07 -17.36
CA ASP A 175 -22.88 1.37 -16.86
C ASP A 175 -22.93 1.30 -15.32
N PHE A 176 -22.46 2.35 -14.64
CA PHE A 176 -22.33 2.35 -13.17
C PHE A 176 -23.68 2.15 -12.45
N ALA A 177 -24.79 2.32 -13.16
CA ALA A 177 -26.15 2.08 -12.69
C ALA A 177 -26.55 0.59 -12.63
N THR A 178 -25.84 -0.32 -13.30
CA THR A 178 -26.25 -1.73 -13.49
C THR A 178 -25.41 -2.71 -12.66
N VAL A 179 -24.67 -2.25 -11.65
CA VAL A 179 -24.00 -3.14 -10.69
C VAL A 179 -25.04 -3.69 -9.71
N GLN A 180 -25.87 -4.64 -10.15
CA GLN A 180 -26.66 -5.44 -9.23
C GLN A 180 -25.72 -6.40 -8.51
N PRO A 181 -25.69 -6.43 -7.16
CA PRO A 181 -24.94 -7.43 -6.42
C PRO A 181 -25.63 -8.77 -6.66
N ARG A 182 -25.05 -9.60 -7.53
CA ARG A 182 -25.47 -10.99 -7.79
C ARG A 182 -25.10 -11.91 -6.60
N ALA A 183 -25.42 -11.47 -5.38
CA ALA A 183 -25.30 -12.21 -4.14
C ALA A 183 -26.68 -12.45 -3.46
N GLN A 184 -27.76 -11.84 -3.96
CA GLN A 184 -29.11 -12.04 -3.40
C GLN A 184 -29.91 -13.20 -4.03
N VAL A 185 -29.55 -13.66 -5.24
CA VAL A 185 -30.34 -14.70 -5.92
C VAL A 185 -30.10 -16.10 -5.35
N SER A 186 -28.92 -16.35 -4.76
CA SER A 186 -28.62 -17.67 -4.16
C SER A 186 -29.32 -17.94 -2.82
N LEU A 187 -29.85 -16.91 -2.15
CA LEU A 187 -30.53 -17.06 -0.85
C LEU A 187 -32.05 -17.23 -0.99
N LEU A 188 -32.64 -16.83 -2.12
CA LEU A 188 -34.08 -16.99 -2.35
C LEU A 188 -34.43 -18.41 -2.83
N ASP A 189 -33.54 -19.08 -3.57
CA ASP A 189 -33.74 -20.48 -4.00
C ASP A 189 -33.62 -21.50 -2.85
N ALA A 190 -33.01 -21.12 -1.72
CA ALA A 190 -32.86 -21.99 -0.55
C ALA A 190 -34.09 -22.02 0.38
N THR A 191 -35.19 -21.34 0.03
CA THR A 191 -36.40 -21.24 0.87
C THR A 191 -37.68 -21.80 0.23
N ALA A 192 -37.60 -22.45 -0.93
CA ALA A 192 -38.76 -23.14 -1.51
C ALA A 192 -39.04 -24.46 -0.74
N PRO A 193 -40.21 -24.62 -0.09
CA PRO A 193 -40.57 -25.86 0.57
C PRO A 193 -40.79 -26.96 -0.48
N VAL A 194 -40.09 -28.07 -0.31
CA VAL A 194 -40.33 -29.33 -1.03
C VAL A 194 -41.73 -29.82 -0.66
N LEU A 195 -42.70 -29.65 -1.56
CA LEU A 195 -43.97 -30.36 -1.47
C LEU A 195 -43.76 -31.83 -1.89
N PRO A 196 -44.21 -32.81 -1.11
CA PRO A 196 -44.15 -34.21 -1.51
C PRO A 196 -45.25 -34.49 -2.54
N TYR A 197 -44.86 -35.01 -3.70
CA TYR A 197 -45.81 -35.57 -4.66
C TYR A 197 -46.31 -36.91 -4.11
N ALA A 198 -47.62 -37.00 -3.89
CA ALA A 198 -48.40 -38.23 -3.82
C ALA A 198 -48.97 -38.55 -5.21
#